data_AF-A0A960K8R7-F1
#
_entry.id   AF-A0A960K8R7-F1
#
_cell.length_a   1.000
_cell.length_b   1.000
_cell.length_c   1.000
_cell.angle_alpha   90.00
_cell.angle_beta   90.00
_cell.angle_gamma   90.00
#
_symmetry.space_group_name_H-M   'P 1'
#
loop_
_entity.id
_entity.type
_entity.pdbx_description
1 polymer ?
#
loop_
_entity_poly.entity_id
_entity_poly.type
_entity_poly.pdbx_seq_one_letter_code
_entity_poly.pdbx_strand_id
1 'polypeptide(L)'
;RRLASALAISTDADEVVATGREVPGAPEDLVWALGLGDQILQVHPGTGTIVVRIGRGQALGEPNRFDQRATAKVVTDGVVD
;
A
#
# COMPACT_ATOMS: atom_id res chain seq x y z
N ARG A 1 -11.77 20.90 20.00
CA ARG A 1 -12.72 19.90 19.46
C ARG A 1 -11.91 18.62 19.23
N ARG A 2 -11.98 17.65 20.14
CA ARG A 2 -11.26 16.35 20.07
C ARG A 2 -12.21 15.27 19.54
N LEU A 3 -11.75 14.49 18.57
CA LEU A 3 -12.17 13.13 18.18
C LEU A 3 -10.97 12.55 17.39
N ALA A 4 -10.48 11.33 17.51
CA ALA A 4 -10.73 10.18 18.38
C ALA A 4 -9.44 9.32 18.35
N SER A 5 -9.20 8.56 19.42
CA SER A 5 -8.04 7.69 19.62
C SER A 5 -7.86 6.65 18.51
N ALA A 6 -6.64 6.53 17.99
CA ALA A 6 -6.19 5.32 17.32
C ALA A 6 -5.87 4.25 18.38
N LEU A 7 -6.45 3.06 18.23
CA LEU A 7 -6.13 1.91 19.05
C LEU A 7 -4.72 1.42 18.66
N ALA A 8 -3.70 1.85 19.38
CA ALA A 8 -2.35 1.35 19.22
C ALA A 8 -2.24 -0.03 19.89
N ILE A 9 -1.96 -1.08 19.12
CA ILE A 9 -1.24 -2.23 19.66
C ILE A 9 0.22 -1.79 19.74
N SER A 10 0.62 -1.37 20.95
CA SER A 10 1.99 -1.03 21.29
C SER A 10 2.65 -2.26 21.89
N THR A 11 3.60 -2.83 21.18
CA THR A 11 4.62 -3.71 21.75
C THR A 11 5.91 -2.90 21.80
N ASP A 12 6.43 -2.70 22.99
CA ASP A 12 7.63 -1.90 23.27
C ASP A 12 8.81 -2.29 22.36
N ALA A 13 9.43 -1.26 21.76
CA ALA A 13 10.76 -1.27 21.17
C ALA A 13 11.05 -2.28 20.05
N ASP A 14 10.29 -2.25 18.96
CA ASP A 14 10.86 -2.59 17.66
C ASP A 14 11.46 -1.31 17.08
N GLU A 15 12.79 -1.26 16.93
CA GLU A 15 13.43 -0.22 16.13
C GLU A 15 12.76 -0.28 14.76
N VAL A 16 12.02 0.76 14.37
CA VAL A 16 11.48 0.86 13.02
C VAL A 16 12.67 1.08 12.10
N VAL A 17 13.36 0.00 11.75
CA VAL A 17 14.37 -0.02 10.71
C VAL A 17 13.63 0.33 9.44
N ALA A 18 13.70 1.60 9.05
CA ALA A 18 13.14 2.08 7.79
C ALA A 18 13.94 1.42 6.65
N THR A 19 13.50 0.24 6.23
CA THR A 19 14.07 -0.56 5.14
C THR A 19 13.71 0.06 3.78
N GLY A 20 14.12 1.30 3.54
CA GLY A 20 13.90 2.00 2.27
C GLY A 20 12.48 1.84 1.69
N ARG A 21 12.37 1.80 0.37
CA ARG A 21 11.11 1.51 -0.32
C ARG A 21 11.07 0.01 -0.66
N GLU A 22 9.99 -0.66 -0.28
CA GLU A 22 9.77 -2.10 -0.58
C GLU A 22 9.73 -2.38 -2.09
N VAL A 23 9.24 -1.41 -2.87
CA VAL A 23 9.37 -1.37 -4.33
C VAL A 23 10.43 -0.32 -4.70
N PRO A 24 11.59 -0.74 -5.23
CA PRO A 24 12.61 0.19 -5.69
C PRO A 24 12.05 1.19 -6.69
N GLY A 25 12.34 2.48 -6.48
CA GLY A 25 11.89 3.56 -7.37
C GLY A 25 10.44 3.99 -7.21
N ALA A 26 9.62 3.32 -6.39
CA ALA A 26 8.25 3.76 -6.15
C ALA A 26 8.21 5.19 -5.55
N PRO A 27 7.17 5.99 -5.86
CA PRO A 27 6.96 7.27 -5.18
C PRO A 27 6.81 7.09 -3.67
N GLU A 28 7.25 8.10 -2.91
CA GLU A 28 7.17 8.09 -1.45
C GLU A 28 5.82 8.55 -0.90
N ASP A 29 5.00 9.17 -1.76
CA ASP A 29 3.69 9.74 -1.45
C ASP A 29 2.53 8.85 -1.92
N LEU A 30 2.79 7.55 -2.14
CA LEU A 30 1.75 6.57 -2.41
C LEU A 30 0.87 6.38 -1.16
N VAL A 31 -0.44 6.45 -1.35
CA VAL A 31 -1.44 6.23 -0.30
C VAL A 31 -2.34 5.07 -0.67
N TRP A 32 -2.64 4.19 0.28
CA TRP A 32 -3.52 3.05 0.09
C TRP A 32 -4.72 3.06 1.05
N ALA A 33 -5.87 2.65 0.54
CA ALA A 33 -6.97 2.13 1.33
C ALA A 33 -7.08 0.63 1.09
N LEU A 34 -7.11 -0.13 2.19
CA LEU A 34 -7.09 -1.59 2.19
C LEU A 34 -8.42 -2.12 2.73
N GLY A 35 -9.08 -2.97 1.96
CA GLY A 35 -10.29 -3.68 2.35
C GLY A 35 -10.05 -5.19 2.45
N LEU A 36 -10.89 -5.86 3.24
CA LEU A 36 -10.88 -7.32 3.36
C LEU A 36 -11.08 -7.99 2.00
N GLY A 37 -10.48 -9.17 1.82
CA GLY A 37 -10.51 -9.87 0.53
C GLY A 37 -9.65 -9.19 -0.53
N ASP A 38 -8.52 -8.63 -0.10
CA ASP A 38 -7.51 -7.98 -0.94
C ASP A 38 -8.05 -6.79 -1.76
N GLN A 39 -9.09 -6.10 -1.31
CA GLN A 39 -9.52 -4.90 -2.03
C GLN A 39 -8.51 -3.78 -1.81
N ILE A 40 -8.02 -3.15 -2.88
CA ILE A 40 -7.02 -2.10 -2.77
C ILE A 40 -7.41 -0.92 -3.66
N LEU A 41 -7.38 0.27 -3.06
CA LEU A 41 -7.37 1.55 -3.76
C LEU A 41 -6.03 2.22 -3.45
N GLN A 42 -5.25 2.54 -4.47
CA GLN A 42 -4.01 3.30 -4.36
C GLN A 42 -4.15 4.63 -5.08
N VAL A 43 -3.59 5.68 -4.49
CA VAL A 43 -3.50 7.01 -5.08
C VAL A 43 -2.04 7.44 -5.13
N HIS A 44 -1.61 7.92 -6.29
CA HIS A 44 -0.36 8.68 -6.47
C HIS A 44 -0.71 10.13 -6.82
N PRO A 45 -0.66 11.05 -5.86
CA PRO A 45 -1.04 12.46 -6.08
C PRO A 45 -0.17 13.15 -7.13
N GLY A 46 1.15 12.86 -7.15
CA GLY A 46 2.11 13.49 -8.05
C GLY A 46 1.74 13.39 -9.53
N THR A 47 1.15 12.26 -9.96
CA THR A 47 0.72 12.05 -11.36
C THR A 47 -0.80 12.03 -11.53
N GLY A 48 -1.58 12.17 -10.45
CA GLY A 48 -3.03 11.99 -10.49
C GLY A 48 -3.47 10.55 -10.81
N THR A 49 -2.60 9.56 -10.61
CA THR A 49 -2.89 8.16 -10.93
C THR A 49 -3.66 7.49 -9.78
N ILE A 50 -4.69 6.74 -10.13
CA ILE A 50 -5.45 5.89 -9.21
C ILE A 50 -5.37 4.44 -9.71
N VAL A 51 -4.90 3.53 -8.85
CA VAL A 51 -4.88 2.10 -9.13
C VAL A 51 -5.96 1.42 -8.29
N VAL A 52 -6.82 0.64 -8.95
CA VAL A 52 -7.93 -0.06 -8.30
C VAL A 52 -7.77 -1.56 -8.54
N ARG A 53 -7.75 -2.34 -7.45
CA ARG A 53 -7.84 -3.80 -7.52
C ARG A 53 -9.17 -4.26 -6.92
N ILE A 54 -10.05 -4.72 -7.80
CA ILE A 54 -11.30 -5.39 -7.46
C ILE A 54 -11.19 -6.85 -7.87
N GLY A 55 -11.56 -7.76 -6.98
CA GLY A 55 -11.51 -9.20 -7.27
C GLY A 55 -11.84 -10.05 -6.06
N ARG A 56 -11.83 -11.37 -6.24
CA ARG A 56 -11.92 -12.29 -5.11
C ARG A 56 -10.67 -12.14 -4.24
N GLY A 57 -10.83 -12.25 -2.92
CA GLY A 57 -9.67 -12.33 -2.03
C GLY A 57 -8.81 -13.54 -2.36
N GLN A 58 -7.50 -13.36 -2.32
CA GLN A 58 -6.53 -14.44 -2.43
C GLN A 58 -6.13 -14.89 -1.03
N ALA A 59 -5.72 -16.15 -0.90
CA ALA A 59 -5.26 -16.64 0.39
C ALA A 59 -3.94 -15.96 0.78
N LEU A 60 -3.70 -15.81 2.08
CA LEU A 60 -2.39 -15.37 2.56
C LEU A 60 -1.33 -16.39 2.13
N GLY A 61 -0.23 -15.91 1.54
CA GLY A 61 0.85 -16.76 1.05
C GLY A 61 0.63 -17.36 -0.35
N GLU A 62 -0.48 -17.06 -1.02
CA GLU A 62 -0.70 -17.49 -2.40
C GLU A 62 0.33 -16.83 -3.34
N PRO A 63 0.98 -17.62 -4.23
CA PRO A 63 1.94 -17.07 -5.18
C PRO A 63 1.25 -16.06 -6.11
N ASN A 64 1.92 -14.95 -6.40
CA ASN A 64 1.40 -13.85 -7.22
C ASN A 64 0.12 -13.17 -6.65
N ARG A 65 -0.04 -13.16 -5.32
CA ARG A 65 -1.06 -12.34 -4.67
C ARG A 65 -0.91 -10.87 -5.07
N PHE A 66 -2.03 -10.24 -5.43
CA PHE A 66 -2.05 -8.83 -5.81
C PHE A 66 -2.19 -7.96 -4.57
N ASP A 67 -1.07 -7.51 -4.04
CA ASP A 67 -0.94 -6.73 -2.79
C ASP A 67 -0.49 -5.27 -3.06
N GLN A 68 -0.10 -4.55 -2.00
CA GLN A 68 0.36 -3.16 -2.10
C GLN A 68 1.63 -3.05 -2.95
N ARG A 69 2.56 -4.01 -2.84
CA ARG A 69 3.78 -4.07 -3.65
C ARG A 69 3.43 -4.21 -5.13
N ALA A 70 2.47 -5.06 -5.46
CA ALA A 70 1.99 -5.22 -6.84
C ALA A 70 1.36 -3.92 -7.37
N THR A 71 0.54 -3.21 -6.58
CA THR A 71 -0.03 -1.91 -7.00
C THR A 71 1.04 -0.83 -7.18
N ALA A 72 2.03 -0.73 -6.29
CA ALA A 72 3.13 0.23 -6.41
C ALA A 72 3.89 0.08 -7.73
N LYS A 73 4.14 -1.16 -8.17
CA LYS A 73 4.77 -1.44 -9.47
C LYS A 73 4.01 -0.87 -10.65
N VAL A 74 2.67 -0.76 -10.59
CA VAL A 74 1.88 -0.16 -11.69
C VAL A 74 2.27 1.30 -11.89
N VAL A 75 2.43 2.05 -10.81
CA VAL A 75 2.86 3.45 -10.88
C VAL A 75 4.34 3.53 -11.25
N THR A 76 5.20 2.75 -10.61
CA THR A 76 6.65 2.76 -10.85
C THR A 76 7.03 2.40 -12.28
N ASP A 77 6.43 1.34 -12.81
CA ASP A 77 6.83 0.75 -14.10
C ASP A 77 5.96 1.28 -15.25
N GLY A 78 4.74 1.73 -14.96
CA GLY A 78 3.71 2.04 -15.95
C GLY A 78 3.38 3.51 -16.17
N VAL A 79 3.71 4.40 -15.23
CA VAL A 79 3.54 5.85 -15.43
C VAL A 79 4.85 6.42 -15.93
N VAL A 80 4.94 6.56 -17.26
CA VAL A 80 5.98 7.30 -17.96
C VAL A 80 5.41 8.67 -18.33
N ASP A 81 6.22 9.72 -18.14
CA ASP A 81 5.91 11.08 -18.62
C ASP A 81 5.67 11.12 -20.14
#